data_AF-A0A962NFI8-F1
#
_entry.id   AF-A0A962NFI8-F1
#
_cell.length_a   1.000
_cell.length_b   1.000
_cell.length_c   1.000
_cell.angle_alpha   90.00
_cell.angle_beta   90.00
_cell.angle_gamma   90.00
#
_symmetry.space_group_name_H-M   'P 1'
#
loop_
_entity.id
_entity.type
_entity.pdbx_description
1 polymer ?
#
loop_
_entity_poly.entity_id
_entity_poly.type
_entity_poly.pdbx_seq_one_letter_code
_entity_poly.pdbx_strand_id
1 'polypeptide(L)'
;PDQFSTPVRWSLRRLRIALDASASTTMAKLEAAAASGEQDLIALQAQVGGEIDELPRQRGADLRRISPTLPALIAPLQPDQLSPPLRTREHLQIFQLLSREDPQPADFESARERVISNFVRYHAADLYRRHAERLFARQPLQIDPDGLQELVSGGLPQTDISPEALDQLLEAL
;
A
#
# COMPACT_ATOMS: atom_id res chain seq x y z
N PRO A 1 -15.04 2.65 4.63
CA PRO A 1 -15.24 3.14 3.24
C PRO A 1 -16.47 2.44 2.67
N ASP A 2 -17.25 3.14 1.87
CA ASP A 2 -18.40 2.54 1.20
C ASP A 2 -17.90 1.46 0.21
N GLN A 3 -18.35 0.22 0.41
CA GLN A 3 -17.91 -0.94 -0.36
C GLN A 3 -18.43 -0.94 -1.80
N PHE A 4 -19.42 -0.07 -2.08
CA PHE A 4 -20.06 0.06 -3.38
C PHE A 4 -19.74 1.37 -4.08
N SER A 5 -18.70 2.10 -3.65
CA SER A 5 -18.21 3.26 -4.41
C SER A 5 -16.87 2.98 -5.08
N THR A 6 -16.56 3.73 -6.13
CA THR A 6 -15.18 3.82 -6.60
C THR A 6 -14.31 4.41 -5.49
N PRO A 7 -13.06 3.94 -5.31
CA PRO A 7 -12.17 4.53 -4.33
C PRO A 7 -11.75 5.93 -4.78
N VAL A 8 -11.55 6.83 -3.81
CA VAL A 8 -10.93 8.14 -4.08
C VAL A 8 -9.56 7.92 -4.72
N ARG A 9 -9.26 8.70 -5.77
CA ARG A 9 -7.96 8.68 -6.44
C ARG A 9 -7.35 10.08 -6.46
N TRP A 10 -6.05 10.14 -6.24
CA TRP A 10 -5.26 11.38 -6.27
C TRP A 10 -4.22 11.30 -7.37
N SER A 11 -4.14 12.34 -8.18
CA SER A 11 -3.03 12.60 -9.10
C SER A 11 -2.07 13.54 -8.41
N LEU A 12 -0.83 13.12 -8.19
CA LEU A 12 0.14 13.86 -7.40
C LEU A 12 1.42 14.09 -8.19
N ARG A 13 2.03 15.25 -7.98
CA ARG A 13 3.43 15.49 -8.33
C ARG A 13 4.26 15.51 -7.04
N ARG A 14 5.44 14.93 -7.06
CA ARG A 14 6.32 14.81 -5.89
C ARG A 14 7.64 15.48 -6.18
N LEU A 15 8.10 16.35 -5.29
CA LEU A 15 9.48 16.82 -5.25
C LEU A 15 10.23 16.05 -4.18
N ARG A 16 11.36 15.45 -4.55
CA ARG A 16 12.23 14.65 -3.67
C ARG A 16 13.62 15.26 -3.59
N ILE A 17 14.08 15.54 -2.38
CA ILE A 17 15.34 16.21 -2.11
C ILE A 17 16.15 15.31 -1.17
N ALA A 18 17.41 15.03 -1.51
CA ALA A 18 18.30 14.25 -0.65
C ALA A 18 18.54 14.99 0.68
N LEU A 19 18.58 14.25 1.79
CA LEU A 19 18.94 14.81 3.09
C LEU A 19 20.44 15.10 3.12
N ASP A 20 20.79 16.35 3.35
CA ASP A 20 22.17 16.81 3.51
C ASP A 20 22.32 17.71 4.76
N ALA A 21 23.48 18.35 4.92
CA ALA A 21 23.75 19.28 6.03
C ALA A 21 22.81 20.51 6.04
N SER A 22 22.16 20.82 4.92
CA SER A 22 21.23 21.96 4.77
C SER A 22 19.77 21.57 5.01
N ALA A 23 19.47 20.31 5.35
CA ALA A 23 18.12 19.77 5.46
C ALA A 23 17.17 20.58 6.36
N SER A 24 17.65 21.19 7.45
CA SER A 24 16.82 22.05 8.31
C SER A 24 16.37 23.33 7.60
N THR A 25 17.28 23.97 6.87
CA THR A 25 16.97 25.18 6.09
C THR A 25 16.05 24.87 4.92
N THR A 26 16.27 23.73 4.25
CA THR A 26 15.40 23.24 3.18
C THR A 26 14.01 22.94 3.72
N MET A 27 13.90 22.27 4.87
CA MET A 27 12.62 22.00 5.52
C MET A 27 11.83 23.29 5.78
N ALA A 28 12.46 24.31 6.38
CA ALA A 28 11.81 25.58 6.66
C ALA A 28 11.32 26.30 5.39
N LYS A 29 12.08 26.22 4.28
CA LYS A 29 11.63 26.74 2.98
C LYS A 29 10.42 26.00 2.44
N LEU A 30 10.41 24.67 2.53
CA LEU A 30 9.27 23.85 2.10
C LEU A 30 8.00 24.14 2.93
N GLU A 31 8.16 24.29 4.24
CA GLU A 31 7.05 24.65 5.14
C GLU A 31 6.48 26.03 4.81
N ALA A 32 7.36 27.02 4.56
CA ALA A 32 6.94 28.36 4.15
C ALA A 32 6.19 28.34 2.81
N ALA A 33 6.66 27.58 1.82
CA ALA A 33 6.01 27.42 0.53
C ALA A 33 4.62 26.73 0.65
N ALA A 34 4.51 25.71 1.49
CA ALA A 34 3.23 25.06 1.76
C ALA A 34 2.24 26.00 2.47
N ALA A 35 2.73 26.87 3.36
CA ALA A 35 1.90 27.81 4.11
C ALA A 35 1.48 29.06 3.29
N SER A 36 2.32 29.53 2.37
CA SER A 36 2.01 30.68 1.51
C SER A 36 0.94 30.37 0.47
N GLY A 37 0.70 29.08 0.20
CA GLY A 37 -0.15 28.63 -0.89
C GLY A 37 0.46 28.88 -2.26
N GLU A 38 1.78 29.08 -2.35
CA GLU A 38 2.50 29.14 -3.63
C GLU A 38 2.33 27.81 -4.38
N GLN A 39 1.85 27.93 -5.62
CA GLN A 39 1.25 26.82 -6.36
C GLN A 39 2.22 26.16 -7.35
N ASP A 40 3.53 26.46 -7.31
CA ASP A 40 4.45 25.94 -8.31
C ASP A 40 5.62 25.15 -7.71
N LEU A 41 5.47 23.82 -7.78
CA LEU A 41 6.51 22.86 -7.40
C LEU A 41 7.78 23.00 -8.26
N ILE A 42 7.66 23.47 -9.51
CA ILE A 42 8.79 23.67 -10.43
C ILE A 42 9.63 24.86 -9.96
N ALA A 43 8.99 25.97 -9.61
CA ALA A 43 9.67 27.12 -9.00
C ALA A 43 10.37 26.72 -7.69
N LEU A 44 9.71 25.92 -6.85
CA LEU A 44 10.29 25.42 -5.61
C LEU A 44 11.53 24.55 -5.88
N GLN A 45 11.46 23.62 -6.84
CA GLN A 45 12.60 22.81 -7.27
C GLN A 45 13.78 23.68 -7.72
N ALA A 46 13.55 24.75 -8.48
CA ALA A 46 14.63 25.65 -8.89
C ALA A 46 15.34 26.32 -7.69
N GLN A 47 14.65 26.52 -6.57
CA GLN A 47 15.20 27.13 -5.36
C GLN A 47 15.91 26.15 -4.42
N VAL A 48 15.40 24.92 -4.29
CA VAL A 48 15.90 23.93 -3.32
C VAL A 48 16.60 22.72 -3.95
N GLY A 49 16.56 22.61 -5.28
CA GLY A 49 17.02 21.44 -6.02
C GLY A 49 16.08 20.25 -5.91
N GLY A 50 16.59 19.06 -6.22
CA GLY A 50 15.87 17.79 -6.13
C GLY A 50 15.23 17.33 -7.45
N GLU A 51 14.51 16.22 -7.37
CA GLU A 51 13.89 15.53 -8.49
C GLU A 51 12.36 15.64 -8.40
N ILE A 52 11.73 15.98 -9.52
CA ILE A 52 10.28 16.00 -9.65
C ILE A 52 9.83 14.71 -10.33
N ASP A 53 8.89 14.01 -9.69
CA ASP A 53 8.21 12.84 -10.24
C ASP A 53 6.71 13.10 -10.34
N GLU A 54 6.10 12.76 -11.46
CA GLU A 54 4.64 12.62 -11.55
C GLU A 54 4.25 11.20 -11.17
N LEU A 55 3.38 11.08 -10.16
CA LEU A 55 2.93 9.79 -9.68
C LEU A 55 1.69 9.35 -10.46
N PRO A 56 1.55 8.06 -10.80
CA PRO A 56 0.31 7.55 -11.35
C PRO A 56 -0.82 7.76 -10.35
N ARG A 57 -2.08 7.72 -10.80
CA ARG A 57 -3.24 7.90 -9.92
C ARG A 57 -3.17 6.95 -8.72
N GLN A 58 -3.04 7.53 -7.53
CA GLN A 58 -2.87 6.81 -6.28
C GLN A 58 -4.21 6.59 -5.60
N ARG A 59 -4.41 5.43 -4.97
CA ARG A 59 -5.49 5.23 -3.98
C ARG A 59 -4.92 5.42 -2.57
N GLY A 60 -5.80 5.45 -1.57
CA GLY A 60 -5.39 5.65 -0.18
C GLY A 60 -4.44 4.55 0.32
N ALA A 61 -4.60 3.31 -0.15
CA ALA A 61 -3.69 2.22 0.17
C ALA A 61 -2.29 2.41 -0.46
N ASP A 62 -2.22 2.96 -1.66
CA ASP A 62 -0.97 3.19 -2.38
C ASP A 62 -0.19 4.34 -1.69
N LEU A 63 -0.88 5.41 -1.27
CA LEU A 63 -0.30 6.47 -0.45
C LEU A 63 0.26 5.96 0.89
N ARG A 64 -0.45 5.03 1.57
CA ARG A 64 0.02 4.42 2.83
C ARG A 64 1.32 3.62 2.67
N ARG A 65 1.57 3.05 1.49
CA ARG A 65 2.83 2.34 1.19
C ARG A 65 4.01 3.29 1.09
N ILE A 66 3.77 4.53 0.66
CA ILE A 66 4.79 5.60 0.65
C ILE A 66 5.04 6.08 2.08
N SER A 67 3.97 6.47 2.78
CA SER A 67 4.01 6.80 4.20
C SER A 67 2.63 6.64 4.83
N PRO A 68 2.54 6.08 6.06
CA PRO A 68 1.27 5.87 6.74
C PRO A 68 0.52 7.19 7.04
N THR A 69 1.23 8.31 7.17
CA THR A 69 0.64 9.63 7.46
C THR A 69 0.23 10.39 6.20
N LEU A 70 0.77 10.02 5.03
CA LEU A 70 0.56 10.75 3.78
C LEU A 70 -0.91 10.91 3.39
N PRO A 71 -1.80 9.90 3.52
CA PRO A 71 -3.21 10.10 3.18
C PRO A 71 -3.87 11.24 3.98
N ALA A 72 -3.52 11.40 5.26
CA ALA A 72 -4.08 12.46 6.10
C ALA A 72 -3.57 13.85 5.70
N LEU A 73 -2.34 13.93 5.18
CA LEU A 73 -1.74 15.17 4.69
C LEU A 73 -2.31 15.59 3.33
N ILE A 74 -2.62 14.63 2.46
CA ILE A 74 -3.12 14.90 1.10
C ILE A 74 -4.63 15.10 1.05
N ALA A 75 -5.40 14.39 1.90
CA ALA A 75 -6.87 14.46 1.89
C ALA A 75 -7.48 15.87 1.95
N PRO A 76 -6.97 16.83 2.76
CA PRO A 76 -7.54 18.18 2.83
C PRO A 76 -7.09 19.11 1.69
N LEU A 77 -6.11 18.72 0.87
CA LEU A 77 -5.57 19.59 -0.18
C LEU A 77 -6.59 19.82 -1.29
N GLN A 78 -6.56 21.04 -1.83
CA GLN A 78 -7.20 21.40 -3.09
C GLN A 78 -6.25 21.19 -4.27
N PRO A 79 -6.76 21.09 -5.51
CA PRO A 79 -5.90 21.09 -6.69
C PRO A 79 -4.89 22.25 -6.67
N ASP A 80 -3.70 21.97 -7.15
CA ASP A 80 -2.48 22.78 -7.19
C ASP A 80 -1.86 23.14 -5.83
N GLN A 81 -2.47 22.74 -4.70
CA GLN A 81 -1.89 22.97 -3.38
C GLN A 81 -0.76 21.99 -3.04
N LEU A 82 0.20 22.50 -2.27
CA LEU A 82 1.30 21.72 -1.70
C LEU A 82 0.93 21.10 -0.35
N SER A 83 1.40 19.88 -0.12
CA SER A 83 1.32 19.24 1.18
C SER A 83 2.34 19.84 2.16
N PRO A 84 2.15 19.66 3.48
CA PRO A 84 3.27 19.79 4.41
C PRO A 84 4.44 18.87 3.98
N PRO A 85 5.69 19.27 4.23
CA PRO A 85 6.84 18.45 3.87
C PRO A 85 6.90 17.19 4.74
N LEU A 86 7.25 16.08 4.10
CA LEU A 86 7.42 14.77 4.69
C LEU A 86 8.90 14.42 4.73
N ARG A 87 9.42 14.17 5.94
CA ARG A 87 10.76 13.64 6.13
C ARG A 87 10.74 12.12 6.11
N THR A 88 11.53 11.54 5.21
CA THR A 88 11.86 10.11 5.20
C THR A 88 13.28 9.90 5.75
N ARG A 89 13.79 8.67 5.73
CA ARG A 89 15.16 8.38 6.22
C ARG A 89 16.25 9.04 5.37
N GLU A 90 16.02 9.15 4.07
CA GLU A 90 17.04 9.57 3.10
C GLU A 90 16.67 10.88 2.37
N HIS A 91 15.39 11.26 2.42
CA HIS A 91 14.88 12.38 1.62
C HIS A 91 13.89 13.26 2.38
N LEU A 92 13.85 14.54 2.01
CA LEU A 92 12.71 15.41 2.19
C LEU A 92 11.81 15.31 0.96
N GLN A 93 10.50 15.24 1.18
CA GLN A 93 9.51 15.13 0.12
C GLN A 93 8.40 16.15 0.34
N ILE A 94 7.90 16.74 -0.74
CA ILE A 94 6.69 17.56 -0.73
C ILE A 94 5.86 17.17 -1.95
N PHE A 95 4.54 17.18 -1.79
CA PHE A 95 3.61 16.71 -2.82
C PHE A 95 2.71 17.86 -3.24
N GLN A 96 2.46 17.97 -4.54
CA GLN A 96 1.42 18.82 -5.10
C GLN A 96 0.24 17.96 -5.52
N LEU A 97 -0.97 18.37 -5.14
CA LEU A 97 -2.18 17.72 -5.64
C LEU A 97 -2.52 18.27 -7.03
N LEU A 98 -2.43 17.46 -8.08
CA LEU A 98 -2.80 17.89 -9.43
C LEU A 98 -4.32 17.76 -9.63
N SER A 99 -4.90 16.64 -9.21
CA SER A 99 -6.33 16.41 -9.28
C SER A 99 -6.79 15.34 -8.30
N ARG A 100 -8.07 15.42 -7.93
CA ARG A 100 -8.74 14.45 -7.07
C ARG A 100 -10.01 13.95 -7.77
N GLU A 101 -10.15 12.64 -7.81
CA GLU A 101 -11.34 11.96 -8.30
C GLU A 101 -12.13 11.46 -7.09
N ASP A 102 -13.30 12.06 -6.87
CA ASP A 102 -14.17 11.71 -5.76
C ASP A 102 -14.88 10.37 -5.98
N PRO A 103 -15.29 9.70 -4.88
CA PRO A 103 -15.89 8.39 -4.98
C PRO A 103 -17.26 8.50 -5.63
N GLN A 104 -17.49 7.71 -6.68
CA GLN A 104 -18.77 7.62 -7.35
C GLN A 104 -19.47 6.34 -6.91
N PRO A 105 -20.78 6.38 -6.59
CA PRO A 105 -21.56 5.18 -6.37
C PRO A 105 -21.47 4.26 -7.58
N ALA A 106 -21.23 2.98 -7.35
CA ALA A 106 -21.33 1.98 -8.40
C ALA A 106 -22.78 1.86 -8.85
N ASP A 107 -22.98 1.56 -10.13
CA ASP A 107 -24.29 1.17 -10.61
C ASP A 107 -24.75 -0.15 -9.95
N PHE A 108 -26.06 -0.40 -10.02
CA PHE A 108 -26.67 -1.55 -9.37
C PHE A 108 -26.09 -2.88 -9.85
N GLU A 109 -25.83 -3.04 -11.15
CA GLU A 109 -25.31 -4.31 -11.69
C GLU A 109 -23.88 -4.56 -11.22
N SER A 110 -23.01 -3.55 -11.28
CA SER A 110 -21.65 -3.61 -10.73
C SER A 110 -21.65 -3.93 -9.24
N ALA A 111 -22.57 -3.34 -8.46
CA ALA A 111 -22.71 -3.62 -7.03
C ALA A 111 -23.20 -5.06 -6.80
N ARG A 112 -24.21 -5.51 -7.54
CA ARG A 112 -24.79 -6.85 -7.47
C ARG A 112 -23.75 -7.93 -7.79
N GLU A 113 -22.98 -7.77 -8.86
CA GLU A 113 -21.91 -8.70 -9.23
C GLU A 113 -20.85 -8.82 -8.14
N ARG A 114 -20.47 -7.70 -7.51
CA ARG A 114 -19.54 -7.70 -6.37
C ARG A 114 -20.12 -8.44 -5.16
N VAL A 115 -21.40 -8.23 -4.84
CA VAL A 115 -22.07 -8.94 -3.74
C VAL A 115 -22.06 -10.44 -4.00
N ILE A 116 -22.45 -10.87 -5.20
CA ILE A 116 -22.47 -12.29 -5.59
C ILE A 116 -21.05 -12.88 -5.49
N SER A 117 -20.06 -12.21 -6.06
CA SER A 117 -18.67 -12.67 -6.05
C SER A 117 -18.13 -12.80 -4.61
N ASN A 118 -18.40 -11.81 -3.77
CA ASN A 118 -18.03 -11.86 -2.36
C ASN A 118 -18.73 -13.00 -1.62
N PHE A 119 -20.04 -13.17 -1.85
CA PHE A 119 -20.83 -14.24 -1.24
C PHE A 119 -20.27 -15.63 -1.61
N VAL A 120 -20.02 -15.87 -2.90
CA VAL A 120 -19.44 -17.14 -3.38
C VAL A 120 -18.10 -17.41 -2.72
N ARG A 121 -17.21 -16.40 -2.65
CA ARG A 121 -15.89 -16.54 -2.01
C ARG A 121 -16.02 -16.87 -0.52
N TYR A 122 -16.87 -16.15 0.22
CA TYR A 122 -17.08 -16.41 1.64
C TYR A 122 -17.69 -17.79 1.89
N HIS A 123 -18.67 -18.18 1.09
CA HIS A 123 -19.31 -19.48 1.21
C HIS A 123 -18.34 -20.63 0.90
N ALA A 124 -17.54 -20.50 -0.17
CA ALA A 124 -16.51 -21.47 -0.50
C ALA A 124 -15.47 -21.60 0.63
N ALA A 125 -14.96 -20.49 1.16
CA ALA A 125 -14.01 -20.51 2.27
C ALA A 125 -14.58 -21.19 3.53
N ASP A 126 -15.85 -20.94 3.85
CA ASP A 126 -16.53 -21.60 4.97
C ASP A 126 -16.70 -23.11 4.73
N LEU A 127 -17.09 -23.52 3.52
CA LEU A 127 -17.18 -24.95 3.16
C LEU A 127 -15.82 -25.65 3.25
N TYR A 128 -14.76 -25.03 2.74
CA TYR A 128 -13.40 -25.57 2.83
C TYR A 128 -12.95 -25.70 4.28
N ARG A 129 -13.18 -24.67 5.11
CA ARG A 129 -12.86 -24.72 6.54
C ARG A 129 -13.59 -25.87 7.23
N ARG A 130 -14.91 -25.99 7.06
CA ARG A 130 -15.71 -27.08 7.64
C ARG A 130 -15.29 -28.46 7.13
N HIS A 131 -14.82 -28.55 5.89
CA HIS A 131 -14.31 -29.81 5.35
C HIS A 131 -12.96 -30.17 5.96
N ALA A 132 -12.03 -29.22 6.04
CA ALA A 132 -10.74 -29.40 6.69
C ALA A 132 -10.90 -29.81 8.17
N GLU A 133 -11.76 -29.12 8.92
CA GLU A 133 -12.09 -29.47 10.30
C GLU A 133 -12.60 -30.91 10.44
N ARG A 134 -13.47 -31.36 9.51
CA ARG A 134 -13.96 -32.75 9.50
C ARG A 134 -12.90 -33.77 9.15
N LEU A 135 -11.96 -33.45 8.25
CA LEU A 135 -10.84 -34.33 7.91
C LEU A 135 -9.91 -34.50 9.10
N PHE A 136 -9.51 -33.39 9.73
CA PHE A 136 -8.65 -33.41 10.91
C PHE A 136 -9.30 -34.05 12.14
N ALA A 137 -10.63 -33.99 12.27
CA ALA A 137 -11.34 -34.72 13.32
C ALA A 137 -11.33 -36.24 13.11
N ARG A 138 -11.16 -36.72 11.86
CA ARG A 138 -11.21 -38.15 11.51
C ARG A 138 -9.83 -38.81 11.43
N GLN A 139 -8.80 -38.04 11.13
CA GLN A 139 -7.42 -38.51 11.05
C GLN A 139 -6.62 -37.84 12.16
N PRO A 140 -6.13 -38.59 13.16
CA PRO A 140 -5.24 -38.01 14.15
C PRO A 140 -3.97 -37.55 13.44
N LEU A 141 -3.81 -36.23 13.33
CA LEU A 141 -2.54 -35.64 12.95
C LEU A 141 -1.53 -35.96 14.06
N GLN A 142 -0.55 -36.81 13.76
CA GLN A 142 0.64 -36.89 14.59
C GLN A 142 1.52 -35.69 14.21
N ILE A 143 1.51 -34.68 15.07
CA ILE A 143 2.44 -33.57 14.97
C ILE A 143 3.70 -34.02 15.72
N ASP A 144 4.79 -34.22 14.98
CA ASP A 144 6.11 -34.42 15.56
C ASP A 144 6.61 -33.06 16.10
N PRO A 145 6.66 -32.89 17.44
CA PRO A 145 7.03 -31.60 18.03
C PRO A 145 8.48 -31.23 17.74
N ASP A 146 9.39 -32.22 17.65
CA ASP A 146 10.81 -31.98 17.43
C ASP A 146 11.05 -31.50 15.99
N GLY A 147 10.46 -32.19 14.99
CA GLY A 147 10.52 -31.75 13.59
C GLY A 147 9.85 -30.39 13.33
N LEU A 148 8.78 -30.06 14.05
CA LEU A 148 8.12 -28.76 13.92
C LEU A 148 8.98 -27.63 14.52
N GLN A 149 9.71 -27.92 15.61
CA GLN A 149 10.63 -26.98 16.24
C GLN A 149 11.90 -26.78 15.39
N GLU A 150 12.38 -27.82 14.70
CA GLU A 150 13.44 -27.71 13.70
C GLU A 150 13.02 -26.82 12.51
N LEU A 151 11.80 -26.95 12.00
CA LEU A 151 11.28 -26.10 10.92
C LEU A 151 11.13 -24.63 11.32
N VAL A 152 10.67 -24.36 12.55
CA VAL A 152 10.56 -22.99 13.07
C VAL A 152 11.95 -22.38 13.29
N SER A 153 12.92 -23.18 13.75
CA SER A 153 14.27 -22.73 14.05
C SER A 153 15.16 -22.61 12.80
N GLY A 154 14.95 -23.46 11.80
CA GLY A 154 15.63 -23.45 10.51
C GLY A 154 15.17 -22.36 9.54
N GLY A 155 14.11 -21.63 9.91
CA GLY A 155 13.42 -20.69 9.03
C GLY A 155 12.43 -21.42 8.14
N LEU A 156 11.19 -20.92 8.08
CA LEU A 156 10.17 -21.48 7.19
C LEU A 156 10.74 -21.58 5.76
N PRO A 157 10.56 -22.70 5.05
CA PRO A 157 10.92 -22.76 3.64
C PRO A 157 10.24 -21.59 2.94
N GLN A 158 11.04 -20.75 2.29
CA GLN A 158 10.50 -19.64 1.52
C GLN A 158 9.54 -20.24 0.48
N THR A 159 8.39 -19.60 0.29
CA THR A 159 7.27 -20.03 -0.55
C THR A 159 7.60 -20.34 -2.02
N ASP A 160 8.87 -20.19 -2.42
CA ASP A 160 9.39 -20.45 -3.76
C ASP A 160 9.98 -21.87 -3.88
N ILE A 161 9.27 -22.89 -3.37
CA ILE A 161 9.58 -24.27 -3.77
C ILE A 161 8.99 -24.46 -5.17
N SER A 162 9.85 -24.58 -6.19
CA SER A 162 9.39 -24.86 -7.54
C SER A 162 8.67 -26.22 -7.57
N PRO A 163 7.73 -26.43 -8.51
CA PRO A 163 7.04 -27.72 -8.66
C PRO A 163 8.01 -28.91 -8.75
N GLU A 164 9.17 -28.74 -9.43
CA GLU A 164 10.18 -29.80 -9.51
C GLU A 164 10.85 -30.10 -8.17
N ALA A 165 11.07 -29.09 -7.33
CA ALA A 165 11.64 -29.27 -6.00
C ALA A 165 10.66 -29.95 -5.04
N LEU A 166 9.35 -29.74 -5.22
CA LEU A 166 8.31 -30.43 -4.45
C LEU A 166 8.21 -31.91 -4.85
N ASP A 167 8.26 -32.21 -6.16
CA ASP A 167 8.22 -33.59 -6.66
C ASP A 167 9.44 -34.42 -6.19
N GLN A 168 10.64 -33.82 -6.20
CA GLN A 168 11.84 -34.50 -5.68
C GLN A 168 11.77 -34.79 -4.17
N LEU A 169 11.11 -33.92 -3.41
CA LEU A 169 10.92 -34.11 -1.96
C LEU A 169 9.92 -35.22 -1.67
N LEU A 170 8.91 -35.40 -2.52
CA LEU A 170 7.90 -36.45 -2.38
C LEU A 170 8.42 -37.83 -2.83
N GLU A 171 9.35 -37.89 -3.78
CA GLU A 171 10.01 -39.16 -4.17
C GLU A 171 11.02 -39.66 -3.12
N ALA A 172 11.50 -38.80 -2.23
CA ALA A 172 12.49 -39.13 -1.20
C ALA A 172 11.87 -39.62 0.13
N LEU A 173 10.55 -39.58 0.26
CA LEU A 173 9.77 -40.06 1.41
C LEU A 173 9.17 -41.44 1.14
#